data_AF-A0AAD3HGY7-F1
#
_entry.id   AF-A0AAD3HGY7-F1
#
_cell.length_a   1.000
_cell.length_b   1.000
_cell.length_c   1.000
_cell.angle_alpha   90.00
_cell.angle_beta   90.00
_cell.angle_gamma   90.00
#
_symmetry.space_group_name_H-M   'P 1'
#
loop_
_entity.id
_entity.type
_entity.pdbx_description
1 polymer ?
#
loop_
_entity_poly.entity_id
_entity_poly.type
_entity_poly.pdbx_seq_one_letter_code
_entity_poly.pdbx_strand_id
1 'polypeptide(L)'
;MAFHHNSQSIVIAGVILSAILFASQAVDAVDTTPQGFTSIHETCREIERNAHVVRGCAIKASDGSWSVVDDAGPQCAASATFVDSAYTASNFGKLRIVTGGDYSDADQVYAAGFIEGYLTAARIYDHHFNLRSYFDTMLNESAALELALDWLEEQEQWAAARVASAPPSDPYWRLLGWLQQQFNGLVAGYQ
;
A
#
# COMPACT_ATOMS: atom_id res chain seq x y z
N MET A 1 9.32 44.62 -17.63
CA MET A 1 9.15 44.26 -16.21
C MET A 1 9.10 42.75 -16.14
N ALA A 2 10.17 42.16 -15.61
CA ALA A 2 10.32 40.72 -15.45
C ALA A 2 9.51 40.27 -14.21
N PHE A 3 8.69 39.23 -14.35
CA PHE A 3 8.25 38.42 -13.22
C PHE A 3 8.92 37.06 -13.34
N HIS A 4 10.07 36.97 -12.68
CA HIS A 4 10.66 35.71 -12.26
C HIS A 4 9.77 35.17 -11.13
N HIS A 5 9.05 34.07 -11.36
CA HIS A 5 8.60 33.22 -10.26
C HIS A 5 9.29 31.87 -10.38
N ASN A 6 10.39 31.79 -9.65
CA ASN A 6 11.12 30.58 -9.34
C ASN A 6 10.49 29.99 -8.07
N SER A 7 9.65 28.96 -8.23
CA SER A 7 9.18 28.10 -7.13
C SER A 7 8.93 26.70 -7.68
N GLN A 8 10.01 25.99 -8.01
CA GLN A 8 9.98 24.53 -8.16
C GLN A 8 10.54 23.90 -6.88
N SER A 9 9.97 22.76 -6.48
CA SER A 9 10.21 21.99 -5.24
C SER A 9 9.22 22.36 -4.14
N ILE A 10 8.66 21.34 -3.44
CA ILE A 10 7.52 21.38 -2.49
C ILE A 10 6.22 21.22 -3.31
N VAL A 11 5.60 20.04 -3.54
CA VAL A 11 4.97 19.11 -2.60
C VAL A 11 4.64 17.76 -3.30
N ILE A 12 5.61 17.03 -3.87
CA ILE A 12 5.32 15.69 -4.48
C ILE A 12 5.51 14.54 -3.47
N ALA A 13 6.02 14.84 -2.27
CA ALA A 13 6.39 13.82 -1.29
C ALA A 13 5.27 13.41 -0.30
N GLY A 14 4.12 14.09 -0.28
CA GLY A 14 3.16 14.00 0.84
C GLY A 14 2.28 12.75 0.90
N VAL A 15 1.79 12.24 -0.24
CA VAL A 15 0.80 11.14 -0.23
C VAL A 15 1.45 9.77 -0.06
N ILE A 16 2.63 9.61 -0.65
CA ILE A 16 3.49 8.45 -0.39
C ILE A 16 3.94 8.48 1.09
N LEU A 17 3.97 9.65 1.72
CA LEU A 17 4.37 9.80 3.11
C LEU A 17 3.39 9.19 4.11
N SER A 18 2.10 8.96 3.85
CA SER A 18 1.25 8.29 4.86
C SER A 18 1.50 6.78 4.91
N ALA A 19 1.81 6.17 3.77
CA ALA A 19 2.30 4.78 3.71
C ALA A 19 3.78 4.68 4.15
N ILE A 20 4.60 5.71 3.87
CA ILE A 20 6.02 5.77 4.26
C ILE A 20 6.22 6.24 5.72
N LEU A 21 5.32 7.02 6.34
CA LEU A 21 5.47 7.44 7.74
C LEU A 21 5.31 6.24 8.67
N PHE A 22 4.45 5.29 8.34
CA PHE A 22 4.38 4.01 9.05
C PHE A 22 5.61 3.13 8.76
N ALA A 23 6.19 3.19 7.56
CA ALA A 23 7.47 2.55 7.30
C ALA A 23 8.64 3.24 8.02
N SER A 24 8.57 4.55 8.28
CA SER A 24 9.62 5.33 8.95
C SER A 24 9.55 5.23 10.47
N GLN A 25 8.35 5.19 11.07
CA GLN A 25 8.22 4.96 12.52
C GLN A 25 8.52 3.50 12.92
N ALA A 26 8.62 2.59 11.96
CA ALA A 26 9.17 1.25 12.17
C ALA A 26 10.71 1.22 12.18
N VAL A 27 11.39 2.27 11.69
CA VAL A 27 12.87 2.32 11.64
C VAL A 27 13.47 2.88 12.94
N ASP A 28 12.75 3.71 13.68
CA ASP A 28 13.32 4.41 14.85
C ASP A 28 13.22 3.63 16.18
N ALA A 29 12.69 2.40 16.15
CA ALA A 29 12.71 1.47 17.28
C ALA A 29 13.43 0.15 16.94
N VAL A 30 14.35 0.15 15.98
CA VAL A 30 15.18 -1.03 15.68
C VAL A 30 16.20 -1.21 16.81
N ASP A 31 15.89 -2.14 17.70
CA ASP A 31 16.85 -2.77 18.60
C ASP A 31 17.99 -3.36 17.76
N THR A 32 19.18 -2.76 17.86
CA THR A 32 20.38 -3.14 17.10
C THR A 32 21.12 -4.32 17.72
N THR A 33 20.55 -4.98 18.73
CA THR A 33 21.15 -6.20 19.27
C THR A 33 21.05 -7.37 18.27
N PRO A 34 22.02 -8.31 18.27
CA PRO A 34 22.02 -9.48 17.37
C PRO A 34 20.81 -10.43 17.52
N GLN A 35 19.92 -10.16 18.48
CA GLN A 35 18.69 -10.91 18.71
C GLN A 35 17.46 -10.31 18.01
N GLY A 36 17.56 -9.10 17.43
CA GLY A 36 16.44 -8.34 16.87
C GLY A 36 16.19 -8.52 15.36
N PHE A 37 17.12 -9.11 14.60
CA PHE A 37 16.94 -9.38 13.17
C PHE A 37 16.60 -10.85 12.94
N THR A 38 15.32 -11.21 13.06
CA THR A 38 14.84 -12.42 12.40
C THR A 38 15.01 -12.26 10.90
N SER A 39 15.70 -13.21 10.26
CA SER A 39 15.87 -13.20 8.81
C SER A 39 14.50 -13.20 8.11
N ILE A 40 14.41 -12.66 6.88
CA ILE A 40 13.19 -12.72 6.06
C ILE A 40 12.65 -14.16 6.00
N HIS A 41 13.57 -15.13 5.95
CA HIS A 41 13.25 -16.56 5.95
C HIS A 41 12.58 -17.03 7.26
N GLU A 42 12.98 -16.49 8.41
CA GLU A 42 12.31 -16.77 9.70
C GLU A 42 10.94 -16.12 9.77
N THR A 43 10.79 -14.86 9.36
CA THR A 43 9.48 -14.19 9.32
C THR A 43 8.49 -14.93 8.43
N CYS A 44 8.92 -15.40 7.25
CA CYS A 44 8.07 -16.21 6.37
C CYS A 44 7.64 -17.53 7.05
N ARG A 45 8.58 -18.24 7.69
CA ARG A 45 8.29 -19.49 8.42
C ARG A 45 7.39 -19.28 9.63
N GLU A 46 7.42 -18.11 10.26
CA GLU A 46 6.51 -17.75 11.34
C GLU A 46 5.09 -17.51 10.85
N ILE A 47 4.93 -16.78 9.75
CA ILE A 47 3.63 -16.55 9.10
C ILE A 47 3.00 -17.89 8.71
N GLU A 48 3.76 -18.75 8.03
CA GLU A 48 3.26 -20.04 7.53
C GLU A 48 2.81 -20.99 8.64
N ARG A 49 3.46 -20.95 9.81
CA ARG A 49 3.13 -21.81 10.97
C ARG A 49 2.05 -21.24 11.87
N ASN A 50 1.65 -19.98 11.68
CA ASN A 50 0.63 -19.37 12.52
C ASN A 50 -0.75 -19.99 12.24
N ALA A 51 -1.47 -20.42 13.28
CA ALA A 51 -2.78 -21.05 13.14
C ALA A 51 -3.87 -20.10 12.60
N HIS A 52 -3.64 -18.78 12.68
CA HIS A 52 -4.56 -17.73 12.26
C HIS A 52 -4.15 -17.06 10.95
N VAL A 53 -3.21 -17.65 10.20
CA VAL A 53 -2.79 -17.10 8.91
C VAL A 53 -3.91 -17.22 7.88
N VAL A 54 -4.25 -16.09 7.27
CA VAL A 54 -5.12 -16.03 6.10
C VAL A 54 -4.27 -15.99 4.84
N ARG A 55 -4.78 -16.61 3.77
CA ARG A 55 -4.07 -16.74 2.49
C ARG A 55 -4.99 -16.26 1.38
N GLY A 56 -4.40 -15.79 0.30
CA GLY A 56 -5.17 -15.47 -0.89
C GLY A 56 -4.31 -15.43 -2.15
N CYS A 57 -4.97 -15.62 -3.28
CA CYS A 57 -4.43 -15.61 -4.63
C CYS A 57 -5.28 -14.67 -5.47
N ALA A 58 -4.72 -13.53 -5.90
CA ALA A 58 -5.35 -12.63 -6.84
C ALA A 58 -5.22 -13.20 -8.26
N ILE A 59 -6.35 -13.41 -8.90
CA ILE A 59 -6.45 -13.89 -10.29
C ILE A 59 -7.11 -12.84 -11.17
N LYS A 60 -6.60 -12.70 -12.38
CA LYS A 60 -7.16 -11.85 -13.43
C LYS A 60 -7.90 -12.73 -14.43
N ALA A 61 -9.21 -12.51 -14.57
CA ALA A 61 -10.04 -13.23 -15.54
C ALA A 61 -9.82 -12.68 -16.96
N SER A 62 -10.29 -13.44 -17.97
CA SER A 62 -10.15 -13.08 -19.38
C SER A 62 -10.87 -11.78 -19.77
N ASP A 63 -11.91 -11.40 -19.02
CA ASP A 63 -12.64 -10.14 -19.19
C ASP A 63 -11.95 -8.95 -18.50
N GLY A 64 -10.82 -9.18 -17.82
CA GLY A 64 -10.06 -8.18 -17.08
C GLY A 64 -10.52 -7.98 -15.63
N SER A 65 -11.55 -8.70 -15.16
CA SER A 65 -11.98 -8.64 -13.77
C SER A 65 -10.99 -9.35 -12.84
N TRP A 66 -11.00 -8.94 -11.57
CA TRP A 66 -10.12 -9.44 -10.52
C TRP A 66 -10.92 -10.15 -9.43
N SER A 67 -10.37 -11.23 -8.90
CA SER A 67 -10.95 -11.96 -7.76
C SER A 67 -9.88 -12.58 -6.90
N VAL A 68 -10.23 -12.92 -5.66
CA VAL A 68 -9.35 -13.62 -4.72
C VAL A 68 -9.87 -15.03 -4.50
N VAL A 69 -8.97 -16.01 -4.56
CA VAL A 69 -9.24 -17.42 -4.21
C VAL A 69 -8.25 -17.89 -3.15
N ASP A 70 -8.62 -18.93 -2.39
CA ASP A 70 -7.82 -19.40 -1.24
C ASP A 70 -6.54 -20.15 -1.64
N ASP A 71 -6.47 -20.66 -2.87
CA ASP A 71 -5.37 -21.51 -3.34
C ASP A 71 -4.25 -20.71 -4.01
N ALA A 72 -3.07 -20.70 -3.40
CA ALA A 72 -1.85 -20.23 -4.04
C ALA A 72 -1.42 -21.19 -5.17
N GLY A 73 -1.09 -20.66 -6.34
CA GLY A 73 -0.66 -21.44 -7.50
C GLY A 73 -0.11 -20.57 -8.64
N PRO A 74 0.33 -21.20 -9.75
CA PRO A 74 0.92 -20.49 -10.88
C PRO A 74 -0.05 -19.53 -11.58
N GLN A 75 -1.36 -19.71 -11.38
CA GLN A 75 -2.41 -18.81 -11.88
C GLN A 75 -2.53 -17.49 -11.12
N CYS A 76 -1.79 -17.30 -10.02
CA CYS A 76 -1.86 -16.09 -9.22
C CYS A 76 -1.03 -14.98 -9.86
N ALA A 77 -1.66 -13.86 -10.19
CA ALA A 77 -0.94 -12.62 -10.49
C ALA A 77 -0.23 -12.08 -9.24
N ALA A 78 -0.84 -12.30 -8.07
CA ALA A 78 -0.17 -12.17 -6.77
C ALA A 78 -0.75 -13.17 -5.77
N SER A 79 0.11 -13.72 -4.92
CA SER A 79 -0.28 -14.54 -3.77
C SER A 79 0.14 -13.84 -2.49
N ALA A 80 -0.66 -13.96 -1.43
CA ALA A 80 -0.38 -13.31 -0.18
C ALA A 80 -0.77 -14.14 1.03
N THR A 81 -0.10 -13.85 2.14
CA THR A 81 -0.38 -14.41 3.45
C THR A 81 -0.36 -13.29 4.47
N PHE A 82 -1.36 -13.25 5.35
CA PHE A 82 -1.48 -12.24 6.40
C PHE A 82 -1.73 -12.89 7.76
N VAL A 83 -1.06 -12.38 8.79
CA VAL A 83 -1.35 -12.68 10.19
C VAL A 83 -1.58 -11.36 10.89
N ASP A 84 -2.75 -11.22 11.50
CA ASP A 84 -3.11 -10.03 12.24
C ASP A 84 -2.24 -9.84 13.49
N SER A 85 -2.02 -8.59 13.90
CA SER A 85 -1.22 -8.24 15.08
C SER A 85 -1.75 -8.90 16.36
N ALA A 86 -3.06 -9.15 16.46
CA ALA A 86 -3.66 -9.83 17.61
C ALA A 86 -3.15 -11.27 17.80
N TYR A 87 -2.56 -11.86 16.75
CA TYR A 87 -2.04 -13.24 16.76
C TYR A 87 -0.52 -13.30 16.63
N THR A 88 0.19 -12.19 16.89
CA THR A 88 1.65 -12.16 16.92
C THR A 88 2.16 -11.72 18.28
N ALA A 89 3.26 -12.33 18.75
CA ALA A 89 3.89 -11.93 20.00
C ALA A 89 4.49 -10.51 19.96
N SER A 90 4.74 -9.98 18.76
CA SER A 90 5.29 -8.63 18.56
C SER A 90 4.21 -7.54 18.56
N ASN A 91 2.92 -7.89 18.46
CA ASN A 91 1.81 -6.97 18.17
C ASN A 91 1.94 -6.24 16.83
N PHE A 92 2.76 -6.75 15.90
CA PHE A 92 2.81 -6.28 14.52
C PHE A 92 2.09 -7.27 13.61
N GLY A 93 1.21 -6.75 12.75
CA GLY A 93 0.65 -7.54 11.66
C GLY A 93 1.76 -7.93 10.69
N LYS A 94 1.70 -9.15 10.16
CA LYS A 94 2.70 -9.69 9.24
C LYS A 94 2.04 -10.01 7.90
N LEU A 95 2.33 -9.21 6.89
CA LEU A 95 1.87 -9.39 5.52
C LEU A 95 3.05 -9.82 4.63
N ARG A 96 2.83 -10.81 3.79
CA ARG A 96 3.76 -11.21 2.74
C ARG A 96 3.00 -11.32 1.43
N ILE A 97 3.54 -10.70 0.39
CA ILE A 97 2.98 -10.73 -0.97
C ILE A 97 4.08 -11.20 -1.93
N VAL A 98 3.71 -12.02 -2.91
CA VAL A 98 4.57 -12.49 -3.99
C VAL A 98 3.82 -12.39 -5.29
N THR A 99 4.37 -11.67 -6.27
CA THR A 99 3.79 -11.51 -7.60
C THR A 99 4.18 -12.66 -8.54
N GLY A 100 3.32 -12.96 -9.51
CA GLY A 100 3.56 -13.94 -10.56
C GLY A 100 4.37 -13.34 -11.71
N GLY A 101 5.54 -13.93 -12.02
CA GLY A 101 6.45 -13.41 -13.04
C GLY A 101 5.94 -13.50 -14.48
N ASP A 102 4.88 -14.28 -14.74
CA ASP A 102 4.27 -14.42 -16.07
C ASP A 102 3.28 -13.29 -16.42
N TYR A 103 3.05 -12.36 -15.48
CA TYR A 103 2.16 -11.22 -15.65
C TYR A 103 2.93 -9.95 -16.03
N SER A 104 2.26 -8.99 -16.68
CA SER A 104 2.85 -7.68 -16.94
C SER A 104 3.18 -6.96 -15.62
N ASP A 105 4.22 -6.13 -15.59
CA ASP A 105 4.59 -5.37 -14.39
C ASP A 105 3.40 -4.58 -13.81
N ALA A 106 2.58 -3.99 -14.69
CA ALA A 106 1.37 -3.26 -14.30
C ALA A 106 0.32 -4.16 -13.63
N ASP A 107 0.11 -5.37 -14.15
CA ASP A 107 -0.79 -6.36 -13.52
C ASP A 107 -0.21 -6.90 -12.21
N GLN A 108 1.10 -7.10 -12.12
CA GLN A 108 1.77 -7.55 -10.90
C GLN A 108 1.60 -6.54 -9.76
N VAL A 109 1.86 -5.25 -10.01
CA VAL A 109 1.71 -4.22 -8.98
C VAL A 109 0.26 -3.99 -8.61
N TYR A 110 -0.66 -4.03 -9.58
CA TYR A 110 -2.10 -3.97 -9.29
C TYR A 110 -2.54 -5.16 -8.43
N ALA A 111 -2.16 -6.38 -8.80
CA ALA A 111 -2.49 -7.60 -8.07
C ALA A 111 -1.95 -7.57 -6.64
N ALA A 112 -0.73 -7.05 -6.45
CA ALA A 112 -0.13 -6.88 -5.13
C ALA A 112 -0.97 -5.95 -4.25
N GLY A 113 -1.40 -4.81 -4.78
CA GLY A 113 -2.33 -3.92 -4.06
C GLY A 113 -3.68 -4.59 -3.81
N PHE A 114 -4.26 -5.21 -4.83
CA PHE A 114 -5.58 -5.85 -4.74
C PHE A 114 -5.64 -6.91 -3.65
N ILE A 115 -4.64 -7.80 -3.59
CA ILE A 115 -4.62 -8.83 -2.55
C ILE A 115 -4.32 -8.27 -1.16
N GLU A 116 -3.53 -7.19 -1.05
CA GLU A 116 -3.32 -6.48 0.21
C GLU A 116 -4.63 -5.90 0.74
N GLY A 117 -5.35 -5.17 -0.12
CA GLY A 117 -6.62 -4.52 0.22
C GLY A 117 -7.64 -5.53 0.69
N TYR A 118 -7.72 -6.68 0.00
CA TYR A 118 -8.62 -7.76 0.35
C TYR A 118 -8.29 -8.42 1.70
N LEU A 119 -7.03 -8.86 1.90
CA LEU A 119 -6.65 -9.59 3.11
C LEU A 119 -6.60 -8.70 4.36
N THR A 120 -6.38 -7.40 4.19
CA THR A 120 -6.19 -6.46 5.30
C THR A 120 -7.35 -5.47 5.48
N ALA A 121 -8.45 -5.65 4.75
CA ALA A 121 -9.59 -4.72 4.74
C ALA A 121 -10.06 -4.29 6.13
N ALA A 122 -10.21 -5.25 7.06
CA ALA A 122 -10.61 -4.95 8.44
C ALA A 122 -9.63 -4.02 9.17
N ARG A 123 -8.32 -4.21 8.97
CA ARG A 123 -7.28 -3.36 9.57
C ARG A 123 -7.15 -2.00 8.89
N ILE A 124 -7.37 -1.94 7.57
CA ILE A 124 -7.49 -0.66 6.84
C ILE A 124 -8.65 0.16 7.41
N TYR A 125 -9.83 -0.47 7.60
CA TYR A 125 -10.99 0.19 8.19
C TYR A 125 -10.70 0.73 9.59
N ASP A 126 -10.18 -0.12 10.48
CA ASP A 126 -9.87 0.29 11.86
C ASP A 126 -8.86 1.44 11.87
N HIS A 127 -7.82 1.36 11.04
CA HIS A 127 -6.81 2.39 10.96
C HIS A 127 -7.38 3.73 10.47
N HIS A 128 -8.16 3.70 9.39
CA HIS A 128 -8.85 4.88 8.86
C HIS A 128 -9.81 5.48 9.90
N PHE A 129 -10.64 4.65 10.54
CA PHE A 129 -11.58 5.09 11.57
C PHE A 129 -10.85 5.74 12.76
N ASN A 130 -9.78 5.12 13.25
CA ASN A 130 -9.00 5.63 14.38
C ASN A 130 -8.34 6.97 14.06
N LEU A 131 -7.72 7.12 12.87
CA LEU A 131 -7.11 8.38 12.47
C LEU A 131 -8.15 9.47 12.28
N ARG A 132 -9.24 9.20 11.58
CA ARG A 132 -10.31 10.19 11.38
C ARG A 132 -10.91 10.61 12.71
N SER A 133 -11.22 9.66 13.58
CA SER A 133 -11.72 9.93 14.93
C SER A 133 -10.74 10.78 15.75
N TYR A 134 -9.43 10.54 15.65
CA TYR A 134 -8.41 11.34 16.33
C TYR A 134 -8.45 12.82 15.91
N PHE A 135 -8.47 13.10 14.60
CA PHE A 135 -8.55 14.47 14.08
C PHE A 135 -9.89 15.14 14.41
N ASP A 136 -10.99 14.41 14.27
CA ASP A 136 -12.33 14.96 14.50
C ASP A 136 -12.60 15.24 15.98
N THR A 137 -12.25 14.29 16.86
CA THR A 137 -12.69 14.34 18.26
C THR A 137 -11.62 14.84 19.21
N MET A 138 -10.35 14.44 19.02
CA MET A 138 -9.29 14.79 19.96
C MET A 138 -8.65 16.13 19.61
N LEU A 139 -8.41 16.38 18.32
CA LEU A 139 -7.85 17.66 17.85
C LEU A 139 -8.93 18.70 17.57
N ASN A 140 -10.18 18.28 17.31
CA ASN A 140 -11.27 19.16 16.89
C ASN A 140 -10.89 19.95 15.62
N GLU A 141 -10.23 19.28 14.67
CA GLU A 141 -9.68 19.83 13.44
C GLU A 141 -10.41 19.32 12.18
N SER A 142 -11.66 18.88 12.31
CA SER A 142 -12.42 18.29 11.19
C SER A 142 -12.43 19.14 9.93
N ALA A 143 -12.59 20.47 10.05
CA ALA A 143 -12.54 21.37 8.89
C ALA A 143 -11.15 21.40 8.21
N ALA A 144 -10.07 21.35 8.99
CA ALA A 144 -8.71 21.29 8.44
C ALA A 144 -8.41 19.93 7.82
N LEU A 145 -8.94 18.85 8.40
CA LEU A 145 -8.85 17.51 7.84
C LEU A 145 -9.53 17.43 6.47
N GLU A 146 -10.77 17.90 6.35
CA GLU A 146 -11.49 17.87 5.06
C GLU A 146 -10.76 18.71 3.99
N LEU A 147 -10.25 19.90 4.35
CA LEU A 147 -9.42 20.70 3.42
C LEU A 147 -8.16 19.95 2.96
N ALA A 148 -7.52 19.19 3.86
CA ALA A 148 -6.36 18.38 3.51
C ALA A 148 -6.74 17.20 2.60
N LEU A 149 -7.87 16.54 2.85
CA LEU A 149 -8.39 15.45 2.03
C LEU A 149 -8.78 15.92 0.62
N ASP A 150 -9.46 17.06 0.50
CA ASP A 150 -9.79 17.69 -0.79
C ASP A 150 -8.52 17.99 -1.59
N TRP A 151 -7.50 18.58 -0.94
CA TRP A 151 -6.23 18.85 -1.58
C TRP A 151 -5.51 17.57 -2.03
N LEU A 152 -5.57 16.49 -1.24
CA LEU A 152 -5.00 15.20 -1.61
C LEU A 152 -5.69 14.61 -2.85
N GLU A 153 -7.01 14.78 -2.98
CA GLU A 153 -7.76 14.37 -4.17
C GLU A 153 -7.33 15.18 -5.41
N GLU A 154 -7.18 16.50 -5.29
CA GLU A 154 -6.65 17.34 -6.38
C GLU A 154 -5.23 16.92 -6.79
N GLN A 155 -4.37 16.58 -5.83
CA GLN A 155 -3.01 16.11 -6.11
C GLN A 155 -3.00 14.76 -6.82
N GLU A 156 -3.86 13.83 -6.41
CA GLU A 156 -4.00 12.52 -7.06
C GLU A 156 -4.40 12.70 -8.54
N GLN A 157 -5.42 13.52 -8.79
CA GLN A 157 -5.90 13.81 -10.16
C GLN A 157 -4.81 14.46 -11.01
N TRP A 158 -4.05 15.41 -10.45
CA TRP A 158 -2.91 16.01 -11.13
C TRP A 158 -1.83 14.98 -11.46
N ALA A 159 -1.47 14.13 -10.49
CA ALA A 159 -0.44 13.09 -10.66
C ALA A 159 -0.88 12.07 -11.73
N ALA A 160 -2.14 11.64 -11.71
CA ALA A 160 -2.74 10.76 -12.72
C ALA A 160 -2.59 11.36 -14.12
N ALA A 161 -2.93 12.65 -14.28
CA ALA A 161 -2.82 13.34 -15.55
C ALA A 161 -1.37 13.46 -16.03
N ARG A 162 -0.41 13.68 -15.12
CA ARG A 162 1.01 13.71 -15.46
C ARG A 162 1.51 12.35 -15.92
N VAL A 163 1.19 11.27 -15.19
CA VAL A 163 1.54 9.89 -15.55
C VAL A 163 0.99 9.55 -16.94
N ALA A 164 -0.27 9.88 -17.22
CA ALA A 164 -0.91 9.62 -18.50
C ALA A 164 -0.28 10.40 -19.68
N SER A 165 0.23 11.60 -19.42
CA SER A 165 0.85 12.46 -20.45
C SER A 165 2.34 12.21 -20.67
N ALA A 166 2.99 11.51 -19.75
CA ALA A 166 4.43 11.31 -19.78
C ALA A 166 4.85 10.31 -20.87
N PRO A 167 6.03 10.47 -21.47
CA PRO A 167 6.58 9.48 -22.38
C PRO A 167 6.74 8.11 -21.69
N PRO A 168 6.38 6.98 -22.33
CA PRO A 168 6.55 5.65 -21.73
C PRO A 168 8.01 5.28 -21.38
N SER A 169 8.97 5.95 -22.01
CA SER A 169 10.40 5.80 -21.75
C SER A 169 10.89 6.59 -20.53
N ASP A 170 10.08 7.50 -19.98
CA ASP A 170 10.43 8.28 -18.79
C ASP A 170 10.40 7.37 -17.55
N PRO A 171 11.56 7.08 -16.92
CA PRO A 171 11.63 6.15 -15.81
C PRO A 171 10.95 6.69 -14.54
N TYR A 172 10.87 8.01 -14.37
CA TYR A 172 10.27 8.65 -13.20
C TYR A 172 8.74 8.49 -13.23
N TRP A 173 8.11 8.90 -14.33
CA TRP A 173 6.65 8.79 -14.45
C TRP A 173 6.17 7.35 -14.56
N ARG A 174 7.00 6.45 -15.11
CA ARG A 174 6.70 5.01 -15.09
C ARG A 174 6.64 4.46 -13.67
N LEU A 175 7.59 4.81 -12.80
CA LEU A 175 7.58 4.37 -11.40
C LEU A 175 6.37 4.93 -10.64
N LEU A 176 6.05 6.21 -10.83
CA LEU A 176 4.85 6.80 -10.24
C LEU A 176 3.56 6.12 -10.75
N GLY A 177 3.51 5.77 -12.03
CA GLY A 177 2.40 4.99 -12.57
C GLY A 177 2.26 3.62 -11.91
N TRP A 178 3.36 2.93 -11.62
CA TRP A 178 3.31 1.65 -10.88
C TRP A 178 2.83 1.82 -9.43
N LEU A 179 3.27 2.88 -8.74
CA LEU A 179 2.81 3.18 -7.38
C LEU A 179 1.31 3.49 -7.35
N GLN A 180 0.84 4.31 -8.29
CA GLN A 180 -0.59 4.61 -8.42
C GLN A 180 -1.40 3.36 -8.79
N GLN A 181 -0.85 2.49 -9.65
CA GLN A 181 -1.51 1.24 -10.01
C GLN A 181 -1.61 0.26 -8.83
N GLN A 182 -0.58 0.18 -7.98
CA GLN A 182 -0.65 -0.59 -6.73
C GLN A 182 -1.70 -0.02 -5.79
N PHE A 183 -1.75 1.30 -5.62
CA PHE A 183 -2.77 1.96 -4.80
C PHE A 183 -4.19 1.72 -5.34
N ASN A 184 -4.40 1.79 -6.65
CA ASN A 184 -5.68 1.47 -7.28
C ASN A 184 -6.08 0.01 -7.03
N GLY A 185 -5.11 -0.90 -7.07
CA GLY A 185 -5.31 -2.29 -6.64
C GLY A 185 -5.79 -2.36 -5.18
N LEU A 186 -5.08 -1.70 -4.27
CA LEU A 186 -5.42 -1.65 -2.83
C LEU A 186 -6.86 -1.19 -2.58
N VAL A 187 -7.27 -0.09 -3.22
CA VAL A 187 -8.65 0.42 -3.12
C VAL A 187 -9.66 -0.58 -3.66
N ALA A 188 -9.39 -1.18 -4.83
CA ALA A 188 -10.28 -2.15 -5.44
C ALA A 188 -10.39 -3.47 -4.64
N GLY A 189 -9.34 -3.87 -3.93
CA GLY A 189 -9.36 -5.05 -3.06
C GLY A 189 -10.09 -4.82 -1.73
N TYR A 190 -10.10 -3.58 -1.25
CA TYR A 190 -10.82 -3.19 -0.03
C TYR A 190 -12.34 -3.16 -0.22
N GLN A 191 -12.81 -2.82 -1.42
CA GLN A 191 -14.23 -2.66 -1.79
C GLN A 191 -14.93 -4.01 -2.06
#